data_AF-A0A1G9WEP8-F1
#
_entry.id   AF-A0A1G9WEP8-F1
#
_cell.length_a   1.000
_cell.length_b   1.000
_cell.length_c   1.000
_cell.angle_alpha   90.00
_cell.angle_beta   90.00
_cell.angle_gamma   90.00
#
_symmetry.space_group_name_H-M   'P 1'
#
loop_
_entity.id
_entity.type
_entity.pdbx_description
1 polymer ?
#
loop_
_entity_poly.entity_id
_entity_poly.type
_entity_poly.pdbx_seq_one_letter_code
_entity_poly.pdbx_strand_id
1 'polypeptide(L)' 'MNIQGKRFDTNEAVEVELADGFIVSVKPIDNDAGLPWISPRAVLIG' A
#
# COMPACT_ATOMS: atom_id res chain seq x y z
N MET A 1 -1.41 11.86 -0.33
CA MET A 1 -2.44 11.04 -1.03
C MET A 1 -2.45 9.68 -0.36
N ASN A 2 -3.63 9.14 -0.07
CA ASN A 2 -3.75 7.82 0.56
C ASN A 2 -4.08 6.79 -0.51
N ILE A 3 -3.30 5.71 -0.55
CA ILE A 3 -3.52 4.57 -1.45
C ILE A 3 -3.71 3.32 -0.60
N GLN A 4 -4.61 2.44 -1.01
CA GLN A 4 -4.81 1.14 -0.37
C GLN A 4 -4.26 0.06 -1.28
N GLY A 5 -3.62 -0.93 -0.68
CA GLY A 5 -3.07 -2.03 -1.44
C GLY A 5 -2.52 -3.11 -0.54
N LYS A 6 -1.88 -4.09 -1.15
CA LYS A 6 -1.34 -5.25 -0.47
C LYS A 6 0.17 -5.18 -0.42
N ARG A 7 0.76 -5.27 0.76
CA ARG A 7 2.22 -5.35 0.91
C ARG A 7 2.74 -6.57 0.17
N PHE A 8 3.65 -6.35 -0.78
CA PHE A 8 4.31 -7.41 -1.51
C PHE A 8 5.03 -8.41 -0.58
N ASP A 9 5.62 -7.93 0.51
CA ASP A 9 6.48 -8.73 1.39
C ASP A 9 5.71 -9.54 2.43
N THR A 10 4.62 -8.99 2.97
CA THR A 10 3.83 -9.65 4.03
C THR A 10 2.45 -10.14 3.58
N ASN A 11 2.02 -9.81 2.36
CA ASN A 11 0.67 -10.11 1.85
C ASN A 11 -0.45 -9.50 2.72
N GLU A 12 -0.13 -8.49 3.53
CA GLU A 12 -1.10 -7.76 4.34
C GLU A 12 -1.70 -6.59 3.57
N ALA A 13 -3.01 -6.41 3.71
CA ALA A 13 -3.68 -5.21 3.26
C ALA A 13 -3.27 -4.01 4.12
N VAL A 14 -2.82 -2.95 3.47
CA VAL A 14 -2.38 -1.71 4.09
C VAL A 14 -2.93 -0.48 3.37
N GLU A 15 -3.16 0.57 4.13
CA GLU A 15 -3.29 1.92 3.63
C GLU A 15 -1.95 2.65 3.78
N VAL A 16 -1.46 3.20 2.69
CA VAL A 16 -0.21 3.96 2.64
C VAL A 16 -0.49 5.42 2.35
N GLU A 17 0.12 6.28 3.15
CA GLU A 17 0.11 7.73 2.94
C GLU A 17 1.37 8.12 2.16
N LEU A 18 1.14 8.81 1.03
CA LEU A 18 2.18 9.35 0.17
C LEU A 18 2.30 10.85 0.34
N ALA A 19 3.54 11.32 0.55
CA ALA A 19 3.93 12.72 0.49
C ALA A 19 5.18 12.86 -0.40
N ASP A 20 5.15 13.80 -1.35
CA ASP A 20 6.24 14.03 -2.32
C ASP A 20 6.67 12.77 -3.12
N GLY A 21 5.74 11.84 -3.34
CA GLY A 21 6.01 10.56 -4.01
C GLY A 21 6.70 9.51 -3.13
N PHE A 22 6.90 9.80 -1.85
CA PHE A 22 7.45 8.87 -0.86
C PHE A 22 6.37 8.37 0.10
N ILE A 23 6.56 7.13 0.57
CA ILE A 23 5.73 6.56 1.64
C ILE A 23 6.13 7.21 2.95
N VAL A 24 5.19 7.90 3.59
CA VAL A 24 5.40 8.54 4.90
C VAL A 24 4.64 7.86 6.03
N SER A 25 3.60 7.08 5.71
CA SER A 25 2.89 6.27 6.70
C SER A 25 2.35 4.99 6.07
N VAL A 26 2.30 3.91 6.86
CA VAL A 26 1.72 2.60 6.48
C VAL A 26 0.83 2.16 7.65
N LYS A 27 -0.44 1.88 7.39
CA LYS A 27 -1.40 1.39 8.38
C LYS A 27 -2.01 0.08 7.90
N PRO A 28 -2.07 -0.97 8.73
CA PRO A 28 -2.81 -2.18 8.38
C PRO A 28 -4.30 -1.87 8.26
N ILE A 29 -4.97 -2.56 7.34
CA ILE A 29 -6.42 -2.50 7.15
C ILE A 29 -6.98 -3.91 7.04
N ASP A 30 -8.22 -4.11 7.49
CA ASP A 30 -8.87 -5.42 7.45
C ASP A 30 -9.44 -5.79 6.06
N ASN A 31 -9.45 -4.85 5.11
CA ASN A 31 -10.04 -5.05 3.79
C ASN A 31 -8.98 -5.44 2.75
N ASP A 32 -9.00 -6.70 2.33
CA ASP A 32 -8.04 -7.28 1.39
C ASP A 32 -8.60 -7.48 -0.04
N ALA A 33 -9.89 -7.23 -0.23
CA ALA A 33 -10.61 -7.68 -1.42
C ALA A 33 -10.21 -6.92 -2.70
N GLY A 34 -9.35 -7.53 -3.51
CA GLY A 34 -8.98 -7.03 -4.85
C GLY A 34 -8.00 -5.85 -4.84
N LEU A 35 -7.25 -5.68 -3.75
CA LEU A 35 -6.29 -4.61 -3.60
C LEU A 35 -5.01 -4.84 -4.44
N PRO A 36 -4.49 -3.80 -5.13
CA PRO A 36 -3.27 -3.90 -5.94
C PRO A 36 -2.03 -4.10 -5.05
N TRP A 37 -0.99 -4.71 -5.59
CA TRP A 37 0.27 -4.89 -4.86
C TRP A 37 1.03 -3.57 -4.75
N ILE A 38 1.57 -3.30 -3.56
CA ILE A 38 2.35 -2.12 -3.24
C ILE A 38 3.80 -2.52 -3.00
N SER A 39 4.69 -1.94 -3.79
CA SER A 39 6.14 -2.05 -3.62
C SER A 39 6.68 -0.93 -2.70
N PRO A 40 7.86 -1.09 -2.08
CA PRO A 40 8.49 -0.07 -1.23
C PRO A 40 8.71 1.29 -1.91
N ARG A 41 8.66 1.34 -3.24
CA ARG A 41 8.77 2.56 -4.04
C ARG A 41 7.42 3.20 -4.39
N ALA A 42 6.34 2.79 -3.71
CA ALA A 42 4.95 3.22 -3.95
C ALA A 42 4.44 2.98 -5.39
N VAL A 43 5.03 2.02 -6.11
CA VAL A 43 4.54 1.63 -7.44
C VAL A 43 3.46 0.56 -7.24
N LEU A 44 2.27 0.85 -7.77
CA LEU A 44 1.18 -0.13 -7.90
C LEU A 44 1.52 -1.09 -9.03
N ILE A 45 1.55 -2.38 -8.73
CA ILE A 45 1.79 -3.45 -9.70
C ILE A 45 0.48 -4.24 -9.79
N GLY A 46 -0.09 -4.26 -11.00
CA GLY A 46 -1.37 -4.91 -11.32
C GLY A 46 -1.26 -6.42 -11.43
#